data_AF-A0A1D9G5I3-F1
#
_entry.id   AF-A0A1D9G5I3-F1
#
_cell.length_a   1.000
_cell.length_b   1.000
_cell.length_c   1.000
_cell.angle_alpha   90.00
_cell.angle_beta   90.00
_cell.angle_gamma   90.00
#
_symmetry.space_group_name_H-M   'P 1'
#
loop_
_entity.id
_entity.type
_entity.pdbx_description
1 polymer ?
#
loop_
_entity_poly.entity_id
_entity_poly.type
_entity_poly.pdbx_seq_one_letter_code
_entity_poly.pdbx_strand_id
1 'polypeptide(L)'
;MLFQIGAPTESSRWTNEIYNIKSNIANSIETPKLVIVAGSNALFGISCSQIHQETFVSCLNGATYAGLGIDYILTRARSWLKPGDLVLLPLEYEHYTDNGKPTAALIDYLLARDPKYLLSLNLINQFRFISGIPLKRVQERCSAVLGRQRGLGEAARSWGSPP
;
A
#
# COMPACT_ATOMS: atom_id res chain seq x y z
N MET A 1 -17.63 -2.32 9.73
CA MET A 1 -16.42 -3.10 9.40
C MET A 1 -16.32 -3.39 7.90
N LEU A 2 -17.28 -4.09 7.29
CA LEU A 2 -17.33 -4.31 5.83
C LEU A 2 -17.28 -2.99 5.02
N PHE A 3 -17.86 -1.91 5.53
CA PHE A 3 -17.88 -0.60 4.88
C PHE A 3 -16.51 0.12 4.79
N GLN A 4 -15.46 -0.38 5.45
CA GLN A 4 -14.10 0.16 5.44
C GLN A 4 -13.21 -0.47 4.38
N ILE A 5 -13.58 -1.65 3.90
CA ILE A 5 -12.84 -2.43 2.90
C ILE A 5 -13.04 -1.79 1.53
N GLY A 6 -11.96 -1.58 0.80
CA GLY A 6 -11.98 -0.99 -0.54
C GLY A 6 -12.42 0.48 -0.55
N ALA A 7 -12.30 1.18 0.58
CA ALA A 7 -12.55 2.61 0.69
C ALA A 7 -11.21 3.37 0.68
N PRO A 8 -10.83 3.99 -0.47
CA PRO A 8 -9.60 4.76 -0.57
C PRO A 8 -9.54 5.89 0.45
N THR A 9 -8.38 6.09 1.06
CA THR A 9 -8.05 7.26 1.90
C THR A 9 -7.01 8.12 1.20
N GLU A 10 -7.00 9.42 1.51
CA GLU A 10 -5.97 10.33 1.00
C GLU A 10 -4.56 9.94 1.49
N SER A 11 -4.45 9.48 2.74
CA SER A 11 -3.20 8.96 3.31
C SER A 11 -2.64 7.76 2.53
N SER A 12 -3.49 6.91 1.96
CA SER A 12 -3.06 5.76 1.16
C SER A 12 -2.71 6.09 -0.30
N ARG A 13 -3.08 7.29 -0.78
CA ARG A 13 -3.08 7.63 -2.22
C ARG A 13 -1.68 7.57 -2.82
N TRP A 14 -0.73 8.32 -2.27
CA TRP A 14 0.63 8.43 -2.80
C TRP A 14 1.34 7.07 -2.83
N THR A 15 1.24 6.32 -1.73
CA THR A 15 1.82 4.98 -1.61
C THR A 15 1.26 4.04 -2.69
N ASN A 16 -0.04 4.10 -2.94
CA ASN A 16 -0.70 3.28 -3.97
C ASN A 16 -0.26 3.68 -5.39
N GLU A 17 -0.16 4.97 -5.68
CA GLU A 17 0.33 5.48 -6.97
C GLU A 17 1.76 4.99 -7.26
N ILE A 18 2.64 5.11 -6.27
CA ILE A 18 4.02 4.63 -6.38
C ILE A 18 4.08 3.12 -6.62
N TYR A 19 3.29 2.33 -5.90
CA TYR A 19 3.23 0.88 -6.12
C TYR A 19 2.76 0.54 -7.54
N ASN A 20 1.78 1.27 -8.07
CA ASN A 20 1.29 1.04 -9.43
C ASN A 20 2.36 1.36 -10.48
N ILE A 21 3.03 2.51 -10.35
CA ILE A 21 4.14 2.90 -11.24
C ILE A 21 5.25 1.84 -11.20
N LYS A 22 5.71 1.47 -9.99
CA LYS A 22 6.77 0.46 -9.82
C LYS A 22 6.35 -0.90 -10.36
N SER A 23 5.08 -1.30 -10.21
CA SER A 23 4.58 -2.57 -10.76
C SER A 23 4.56 -2.56 -12.29
N ASN A 24 4.18 -1.44 -12.91
CA ASN A 24 4.22 -1.31 -14.36
C ASN A 24 5.66 -1.40 -14.90
N ILE A 25 6.61 -0.73 -14.23
CA ILE A 25 8.05 -0.82 -14.57
C ILE A 25 8.57 -2.24 -14.35
N ALA A 26 8.20 -2.89 -13.25
CA ALA A 26 8.60 -4.27 -12.97
C ALA A 26 8.16 -5.24 -14.08
N ASN A 27 6.93 -5.05 -14.57
CA ASN A 27 6.34 -5.88 -15.62
C ASN A 27 6.95 -5.61 -16.99
N SER A 28 7.40 -4.39 -17.27
CA SER A 28 8.05 -4.05 -18.55
C SER A 28 9.50 -4.55 -18.66
N ILE A 29 10.12 -5.00 -17.56
CA ILE A 29 11.47 -5.55 -17.59
C ILE A 29 11.41 -7.07 -17.83
N GLU A 30 11.92 -7.51 -18.98
CA GLU A 30 11.89 -8.92 -19.41
C GLU A 30 13.18 -9.68 -19.10
N THR A 31 14.28 -8.96 -18.86
CA THR A 31 15.58 -9.52 -18.46
C THR A 31 15.68 -9.67 -16.94
N PRO A 32 16.61 -10.51 -16.44
CA PRO A 32 16.96 -10.54 -15.02
C PRO A 32 17.33 -9.14 -14.52
N LYS A 33 16.75 -8.75 -13.38
CA LYS A 33 16.91 -7.40 -12.82
C LYS A 33 17.31 -7.43 -11.36
N LEU A 34 18.00 -6.37 -10.94
CA LEU A 34 18.16 -6.04 -9.53
C LEU A 34 16.88 -5.36 -9.01
N VAL A 35 16.29 -5.90 -7.95
CA VAL A 35 15.15 -5.30 -7.25
C VAL A 35 15.58 -4.82 -5.87
N ILE A 36 15.49 -3.51 -5.64
CA ILE A 36 15.78 -2.90 -4.35
C ILE A 36 14.50 -2.91 -3.52
N VAL A 37 14.53 -3.50 -2.32
CA VAL A 37 13.36 -3.64 -1.45
C VAL A 37 13.69 -3.12 -0.06
N ALA A 38 13.12 -1.95 0.28
CA ALA A 38 13.30 -1.28 1.56
C ALA A 38 12.26 -0.14 1.73
N GLY A 39 12.50 0.76 2.69
CA GLY A 39 11.67 1.93 2.95
C GLY A 39 12.19 3.21 2.28
N SER A 40 11.95 4.34 2.94
CA SER A 40 12.30 5.67 2.46
C SER A 40 13.80 5.85 2.22
N ASN A 41 14.65 5.24 3.04
CA ASN A 41 16.11 5.29 2.91
C ASN A 41 16.57 4.92 1.49
N ALA A 42 16.05 3.84 0.91
CA ALA A 42 16.40 3.41 -0.43
C ALA A 42 15.53 4.04 -1.51
N LEU A 43 14.28 4.42 -1.19
CA LEU A 43 13.41 5.16 -2.11
C LEU A 43 14.08 6.45 -2.57
N PHE A 44 14.74 7.17 -1.65
CA PHE A 44 15.41 8.44 -1.94
C PHE A 44 16.94 8.32 -2.05
N GLY A 45 17.54 7.28 -1.47
CA GLY A 45 18.99 7.14 -1.39
C GLY A 45 19.64 6.29 -2.49
N ILE A 46 18.88 5.52 -3.27
CA ILE A 46 19.44 4.62 -4.30
C ILE A 46 18.87 4.90 -5.69
N SER A 47 19.77 5.19 -6.64
CA SER A 47 19.43 5.45 -8.03
C SER A 47 19.64 4.21 -8.90
N CYS A 48 18.55 3.66 -9.45
CA CYS A 48 18.65 2.60 -10.45
C CYS A 48 19.28 3.06 -11.77
N SER A 49 19.19 4.36 -12.09
CA SER A 49 19.84 4.91 -13.29
C SER A 49 21.36 4.82 -13.17
N GLN A 50 21.92 5.18 -12.01
CA GLN A 50 23.35 5.07 -11.74
C GLN A 50 23.81 3.61 -11.74
N ILE A 51 23.09 2.71 -11.05
CA ILE A 51 23.38 1.28 -11.06
C ILE A 51 23.42 0.74 -12.50
N HIS A 52 22.42 1.10 -13.32
CA HIS A 52 22.37 0.66 -14.70
C HIS A 52 23.55 1.18 -15.53
N GLN A 53 23.90 2.47 -15.38
CA GLN A 53 25.04 3.07 -16.10
C GLN A 53 26.38 2.42 -15.75
N GLU A 54 26.57 2.02 -14.49
CA GLU A 54 27.84 1.48 -14.00
C GLU A 54 27.97 -0.03 -14.20
N THR A 55 26.85 -0.77 -14.19
CA THR A 55 26.86 -2.25 -14.17
C THR A 55 26.19 -2.89 -15.38
N PHE A 56 25.47 -2.11 -16.19
CA PHE A 56 24.59 -2.58 -17.28
C PHE A 56 23.44 -3.50 -16.83
N VAL A 57 23.24 -3.68 -15.52
CA VAL A 57 22.15 -4.48 -14.97
C VAL A 57 20.84 -3.69 -14.99
N SER A 58 19.75 -4.32 -15.43
CA SER A 58 18.41 -3.73 -15.29
C SER A 58 18.05 -3.59 -13.82
N CYS A 59 17.48 -2.46 -13.40
CA CYS A 59 17.22 -2.17 -12.00
C CYS A 59 15.79 -1.65 -11.77
N LEU A 60 15.14 -2.18 -10.74
CA LEU A 60 13.86 -1.69 -10.21
C LEU A 60 14.09 -1.20 -8.78
N ASN A 61 13.92 0.10 -8.56
CA ASN A 61 13.82 0.63 -7.20
C ASN A 61 12.40 0.30 -6.74
N GLY A 62 12.25 -0.80 -6.00
CA GLY A 62 11.00 -1.27 -5.42
C GLY A 62 10.71 -0.70 -4.03
N ALA A 63 11.62 0.09 -3.47
CA ALA A 63 11.48 0.66 -2.14
C ALA A 63 10.32 1.67 -2.08
N THR A 64 9.63 1.74 -0.94
CA THR A 64 8.44 2.59 -0.75
C THR A 64 8.45 3.24 0.64
N TYR A 65 7.38 3.04 1.41
CA TYR A 65 7.20 3.60 2.74
C TYR A 65 7.41 2.52 3.80
N ALA A 66 8.40 2.73 4.67
CA ALA A 66 8.80 1.80 5.74
C ALA A 66 7.64 1.44 6.68
N GLY A 67 6.73 2.39 6.92
CA GLY A 67 5.57 2.21 7.79
C GLY A 67 4.58 1.14 7.32
N LEU A 68 4.74 0.57 6.13
CA LEU A 68 3.97 -0.60 5.70
C LEU A 68 4.46 -1.92 6.32
N GLY A 69 5.61 -1.92 7.01
CA GLY A 69 6.13 -3.12 7.66
C GLY A 69 6.80 -4.09 6.69
N ILE A 70 7.74 -4.87 7.21
CA ILE A 70 8.63 -5.69 6.41
C ILE A 70 7.89 -6.82 5.68
N ASP A 71 6.94 -7.49 6.34
CA ASP A 71 6.19 -8.61 5.76
C ASP A 71 5.41 -8.19 4.51
N TYR A 72 4.75 -7.03 4.57
CA TYR A 72 3.98 -6.53 3.43
C TYR A 72 4.90 -6.08 2.29
N ILE A 73 5.98 -5.36 2.60
CA ILE A 73 6.96 -4.91 1.61
C ILE A 73 7.58 -6.11 0.87
N LEU A 74 7.97 -7.17 1.60
CA LEU A 74 8.49 -8.40 1.00
C LEU A 74 7.44 -9.13 0.16
N THR A 75 6.18 -9.15 0.61
CA THR A 75 5.09 -9.76 -0.17
C THR A 75 4.86 -9.01 -1.48
N ARG A 76 4.88 -7.68 -1.47
CA ARG A 76 4.79 -6.86 -2.69
C ARG A 76 5.99 -7.09 -3.60
N ALA A 77 7.20 -7.14 -3.05
CA ALA A 77 8.39 -7.43 -3.83
C ALA A 77 8.31 -8.79 -4.53
N ARG A 78 7.84 -9.85 -3.85
CA ARG A 78 7.63 -11.17 -4.45
C ARG A 78 6.76 -11.14 -5.69
N SER A 79 5.78 -10.24 -5.77
CA SER A 79 4.92 -10.11 -6.96
C SER A 79 5.63 -9.56 -8.20
N TRP A 80 6.81 -8.97 -8.05
CA TRP A 80 7.63 -8.41 -9.14
C TRP A 80 8.78 -9.31 -9.57
N LEU A 81 9.13 -10.31 -8.75
CA LEU A 81 10.32 -11.13 -8.93
C LEU A 81 10.07 -12.27 -9.93
N LYS A 82 11.06 -12.49 -10.79
CA LYS A 82 11.16 -13.59 -11.74
C LYS A 82 12.41 -14.41 -11.43
N PRO A 83 12.49 -15.71 -11.83
CA PRO A 83 13.72 -16.48 -11.70
C PRO A 83 14.92 -15.76 -12.31
N GLY A 84 16.03 -15.71 -11.57
CA GLY A 84 17.24 -14.99 -11.98
C GLY A 84 17.35 -13.54 -11.49
N ASP A 85 16.28 -12.96 -10.96
CA ASP A 85 16.34 -11.63 -10.34
C ASP A 85 17.22 -11.64 -9.08
N LEU A 86 17.95 -10.54 -8.87
CA LEU A 86 18.72 -10.29 -7.64
C LEU A 86 17.93 -9.34 -6.75
N VAL A 87 17.95 -9.57 -5.44
CA VAL A 87 17.27 -8.72 -4.46
C VAL A 87 18.29 -8.04 -3.56
N LEU A 88 18.24 -6.71 -3.51
CA LEU A 88 19.00 -5.90 -2.54
C LEU A 88 18.05 -5.45 -1.43
N LEU A 89 18.39 -5.79 -0.17
CA LEU A 89 17.57 -5.51 1.02
C LEU A 89 18.26 -4.49 1.96
N PRO A 90 18.38 -3.20 1.58
CA PRO A 90 18.96 -2.17 2.44
C PRO A 90 17.89 -1.70 3.44
N LEU A 91 17.44 -2.60 4.31
CA LEU A 91 16.28 -2.37 5.17
C LEU A 91 16.49 -1.20 6.15
N GLU A 92 15.42 -0.43 6.38
CA GLU A 92 15.36 0.53 7.48
C GLU A 92 15.58 -0.15 8.83
N TYR A 93 16.14 0.57 9.81
CA TYR A 93 16.37 0.06 11.17
C TYR A 93 15.09 -0.53 11.79
N GLU A 94 13.95 0.15 11.58
CA GLU A 94 12.64 -0.23 12.11
C GLU A 94 12.20 -1.63 11.65
N HIS A 95 12.63 -2.09 10.47
CA HIS A 95 12.30 -3.43 9.97
C HIS A 95 13.01 -4.53 10.76
N TYR A 96 14.18 -4.26 11.35
CA TYR A 96 14.88 -5.23 12.20
C TYR A 96 14.27 -5.34 13.59
N THR A 97 13.59 -4.28 14.03
CA THR A 97 12.92 -4.22 15.33
C THR A 97 11.41 -4.48 15.23
N ASP A 98 10.92 -4.96 14.09
CA ASP A 98 9.52 -5.25 13.89
C ASP A 98 9.04 -6.33 14.88
N ASN A 99 7.95 -6.05 15.57
CA ASN A 99 7.34 -6.93 16.56
C ASN A 99 6.07 -7.62 16.03
N GLY A 100 5.81 -7.51 14.72
CA GLY A 100 4.66 -8.10 14.04
C GLY A 100 3.33 -7.41 14.37
N LYS A 101 3.35 -6.28 15.10
CA LYS A 101 2.14 -5.48 15.32
C LYS A 101 1.92 -4.58 14.11
N PRO A 102 0.73 -4.62 13.50
CA PRO A 102 0.46 -3.79 12.35
C PRO A 102 0.44 -2.31 12.74
N THR A 103 1.15 -1.49 11.96
CA THR A 103 1.14 -0.04 12.14
C THR A 103 -0.20 0.54 11.69
N ALA A 104 -0.54 1.74 12.17
CA ALA A 104 -1.74 2.45 11.70
C ALA A 104 -1.71 2.69 10.18
N ALA A 105 -0.53 2.96 9.62
CA ALA A 105 -0.37 3.19 8.18
C ALA A 105 -0.60 1.91 7.36
N LEU A 106 -0.08 0.77 7.82
CA LEU A 106 -0.33 -0.51 7.17
C LEU A 106 -1.82 -0.88 7.23
N ILE A 107 -2.47 -0.72 8.38
CA ILE A 107 -3.91 -0.98 8.53
C ILE A 107 -4.73 -0.09 7.57
N ASP A 108 -4.43 1.20 7.55
CA ASP A 108 -5.07 2.16 6.65
C ASP A 108 -4.90 1.75 5.18
N TYR A 109 -3.68 1.40 4.80
CA TYR A 109 -3.34 1.04 3.43
C TYR A 109 -4.03 -0.25 2.98
N LEU A 110 -3.97 -1.33 3.77
CA LEU A 110 -4.59 -2.61 3.41
C LEU A 110 -6.10 -2.49 3.27
N LEU A 111 -6.76 -1.84 4.24
CA LEU A 111 -8.21 -1.67 4.16
C LEU A 111 -8.62 -0.82 2.95
N ALA A 112 -7.82 0.19 2.59
CA ALA A 112 -8.11 1.09 1.48
C ALA A 112 -7.81 0.48 0.11
N ARG A 113 -6.68 -0.23 -0.03
CA ARG A 113 -6.05 -0.53 -1.33
C ARG A 113 -5.77 -2.00 -1.57
N ASP A 114 -5.54 -2.78 -0.52
CA ASP A 114 -5.17 -4.20 -0.64
C ASP A 114 -5.84 -5.09 0.42
N PRO A 115 -7.18 -5.20 0.40
CA PRO A 115 -7.88 -6.03 1.37
C PRO A 115 -7.63 -7.52 1.13
N LYS A 116 -7.17 -7.91 -0.06
CA LYS A 116 -6.83 -9.30 -0.37
C LYS A 116 -5.67 -9.79 0.48
N TYR A 117 -4.63 -8.98 0.67
CA TYR A 117 -3.54 -9.32 1.59
C TYR A 117 -4.07 -9.55 3.01
N LEU A 118 -4.89 -8.62 3.53
CA LEU A 118 -5.49 -8.78 4.86
C LEU A 118 -6.27 -10.11 5.00
N LEU A 119 -7.08 -10.45 3.99
CA LEU A 119 -7.88 -11.68 3.98
C LEU A 119 -7.04 -12.95 3.81
N SER A 120 -5.81 -12.84 3.30
CA SER A 120 -4.87 -13.97 3.20
C SER A 120 -4.14 -14.30 4.51
N LEU A 121 -4.19 -13.41 5.50
CA LEU A 121 -3.57 -13.64 6.81
C LEU A 121 -4.35 -14.66 7.64
N ASN A 122 -3.70 -15.28 8.62
CA ASN A 122 -4.41 -16.13 9.60
C ASN A 122 -5.39 -15.31 10.47
N LEU A 123 -6.35 -15.98 11.11
CA LEU A 123 -7.43 -15.33 11.87
C LEU A 123 -6.91 -14.45 13.02
N ILE A 124 -5.81 -14.84 13.68
CA ILE A 124 -5.22 -14.05 14.77
C ILE A 124 -4.69 -12.72 14.24
N ASN A 125 -3.98 -12.76 13.11
CA ASN A 125 -3.46 -11.57 12.46
C ASN A 125 -4.60 -10.72 11.89
N GLN A 126 -5.61 -11.31 11.24
CA GLN A 126 -6.80 -10.56 10.83
C GLN A 126 -7.43 -9.79 12.01
N PHE A 127 -7.62 -10.47 13.16
CA PHE A 127 -8.15 -9.83 14.36
C PHE A 127 -7.25 -8.69 14.88
N ARG A 128 -5.92 -8.86 14.88
CA ARG A 128 -4.97 -7.81 15.29
C ARG A 128 -5.13 -6.54 14.44
N PHE A 129 -5.19 -6.69 13.11
CA PHE A 129 -5.38 -5.56 12.19
C PHE A 129 -6.72 -4.86 12.41
N ILE A 130 -7.77 -5.65 12.65
CA ILE A 130 -9.11 -5.14 12.95
C ILE A 130 -9.13 -4.35 14.26
N SER A 131 -8.49 -4.88 15.32
CA SER A 131 -8.45 -4.23 16.62
C SER A 131 -7.62 -2.93 16.60
N GLY A 132 -6.71 -2.79 15.64
CA GLY A 132 -5.86 -1.62 15.47
C GLY A 132 -6.43 -0.53 14.55
N ILE A 133 -7.67 -0.66 14.04
CA ILE A 133 -8.26 0.34 13.15
C ILE A 133 -8.36 1.70 13.88
N PRO A 134 -7.73 2.78 13.36
CA PRO A 134 -7.81 4.09 14.00
C PRO A 134 -9.25 4.62 14.03
N LEU A 135 -9.68 5.15 15.19
CA LEU A 135 -11.00 5.77 15.38
C LEU A 135 -11.29 6.87 14.35
N LYS A 136 -10.27 7.66 14.00
CA LYS A 136 -10.36 8.71 12.98
C LYS A 136 -10.84 8.17 11.63
N ARG A 137 -10.35 7.00 11.20
CA ARG A 137 -10.76 6.36 9.95
C ARG A 137 -12.22 5.91 9.99
N VAL A 138 -12.69 5.44 11.15
CA VAL A 138 -14.11 5.09 11.34
C VAL A 138 -14.98 6.34 11.23
N GLN A 139 -14.58 7.43 11.88
CA GLN A 139 -15.29 8.71 11.85
C GLN A 139 -15.37 9.30 10.43
N GLU A 140 -14.23 9.38 9.71
CA GLU A 140 -14.18 9.88 8.33
C GLU A 140 -15.15 9.13 7.42
N ARG A 141 -15.22 7.80 7.56
CA ARG A 141 -16.14 6.99 6.74
C ARG A 141 -17.60 7.15 7.15
N CYS A 142 -17.92 7.19 8.44
CA CYS A 142 -19.28 7.42 8.91
C CYS A 142 -19.79 8.78 8.42
N SER A 143 -18.98 9.82 8.54
CA SER A 143 -19.30 11.17 8.03
C SER A 143 -19.48 11.19 6.51
N ALA A 144 -18.63 10.49 5.75
CA ALA A 144 -18.75 10.41 4.29
C ALA A 144 -20.02 9.66 3.85
N VAL A 145 -20.37 8.55 4.50
CA VAL A 145 -21.58 7.77 4.19
C VAL A 145 -22.85 8.56 4.55
N LEU A 146 -22.88 9.18 5.73
CA LEU A 146 -24.01 10.00 6.18
C LEU A 146 -24.18 11.27 5.32
N GLY A 147 -23.07 11.91 4.93
CA GLY A 147 -23.08 13.04 4.01
C GLY A 147 -23.60 12.68 2.63
N ARG A 148 -23.21 11.51 2.10
CA ARG A 148 -23.71 10.99 0.81
C ARG A 148 -25.20 10.66 0.86
N GLN A 149 -25.69 10.10 1.96
CA GLN A 149 -27.12 9.83 2.16
C GLN A 149 -27.94 11.11 2.32
N ARG A 150 -27.41 12.12 3.01
CA ARG A 150 -28.05 13.45 3.10
C ARG A 150 -28.13 14.13 1.72
N GLY A 151 -27.04 14.13 0.95
CA GLY A 151 -27.03 14.69 -0.39
C GLY A 151 -27.98 13.99 -1.37
N LEU A 152 -28.10 12.65 -1.28
CA LEU A 152 -29.09 11.89 -2.06
C LEU A 152 -30.53 12.19 -1.61
N GLY A 153 -30.77 12.39 -0.31
CA GLY A 153 -32.08 12.77 0.23
C GLY A 153 -32.51 14.20 -0.12
N GLU A 154 -31.57 15.14 -0.18
CA GLU A 154 -31.81 16.52 -0.63
C GLU A 154 -32.05 16.58 -2.14
N ALA A 155 -31.27 15.83 -2.92
CA ALA A 155 -31.52 15.66 -4.35
C ALA A 155 -32.88 15.00 -4.61
N ALA A 156 -33.29 13.98 -3.85
CA ALA A 156 -34.63 13.39 -4.02
C ALA A 156 -35.78 14.38 -3.70
N ARG A 157 -35.57 15.36 -2.81
CA ARG A 157 -36.56 16.40 -2.50
C ARG A 157 -36.62 17.50 -3.56
N SER A 158 -35.51 17.85 -4.21
CA SER A 158 -35.51 18.89 -5.25
C SER A 158 -36.13 18.44 -6.58
N TRP A 159 -36.27 17.13 -6.79
CA TRP A 159 -36.94 16.55 -7.96
C TRP A 159 -38.41 16.19 -7.72
N GLY A 160 -38.93 16.45 -6.51
CA GLY A 160 -40.29 16.06 -6.07
C GLY A 160 -41.36 17.14 -6.16
N SER A 161 -41.07 18.32 -6.73
CA SER A 161 -42.06 19.38 -6.90
C SER A 161 -42.50 19.43 -8.37
N PRO A 162 -43.68 18.88 -8.73
CA PRO A 162 -44.25 19.15 -10.03
C PRO A 162 -44.76 20.60 -10.11
N PRO A 163 -44.85 21.19 -11.31
CA PRO A 163 -45.30 22.56 -11.54
C PRO A 163 -46.76 22.80 -11.13
#